data_AF-X0TH16-F1
#
_entry.id   AF-X0TH16-F1
#
_cell.length_a   1.000
_cell.length_b   1.000
_cell.length_c   1.000
_cell.angle_alpha   90.00
_cell.angle_beta   90.00
_cell.angle_gamma   90.00
#
_symmetry.space_group_name_H-M   'P 1'
#
loop_
_entity.id
_entity.type
_entity.pdbx_description
1 polymer ?
#
loop_
_entity_poly.entity_id
_entity_poly.type
_entity_poly.pdbx_seq_one_letter_code
_entity_poly.pdbx_strand_id
1 'polypeptide(L)' 'SKKAKELHYKTYPLCRAMFIETNPLPVKTALARMGMLKKEWRLPLDGMQKENEKKLEKALLDYGLL' A
#
# COMPACT_ATOMS: atom_id res chain seq x y z
N SER A 1 24.11 8.40 -1.05
CA SER A 1 24.13 9.82 -0.63
C SER A 1 23.21 10.04 0.57
N LYS A 2 23.38 11.13 1.35
CA LYS A 2 22.54 11.45 2.52
C LYS A 2 21.05 11.57 2.17
N LYS A 3 20.75 12.28 1.07
CA LYS A 3 19.39 12.46 0.54
C LYS A 3 18.68 11.14 0.20
N ALA A 4 19.39 10.15 -0.35
CA ALA A 4 18.81 8.85 -0.66
C ALA A 4 18.36 8.10 0.61
N LYS A 5 19.14 8.20 1.70
CA LYS A 5 18.78 7.59 2.98
C LYS A 5 17.57 8.27 3.61
N GLU A 6 17.52 9.59 3.59
CA GLU A 6 16.38 10.37 4.10
C GLU A 6 15.08 10.00 3.38
N LEU A 7 15.11 9.96 2.04
CA LEU A 7 13.97 9.50 1.25
C LEU A 7 13.60 8.06 1.57
N HIS A 8 14.59 7.16 1.62
CA HIS A 8 14.36 5.75 1.96
C HIS A 8 13.62 5.61 3.30
N TYR A 9 14.10 6.25 4.36
CA TYR A 9 13.45 6.17 5.67
C TYR A 9 12.05 6.79 5.69
N LYS A 10 11.82 7.88 4.95
CA LYS A 10 10.49 8.46 4.78
C LYS A 10 9.53 7.49 4.06
N THR A 11 9.99 6.83 3.01
CA THR A 11 9.17 5.89 2.21
C THR A 11 9.07 4.48 2.81
N TYR A 12 10.00 4.10 3.69
CA TYR A 12 10.15 2.72 4.15
C TYR A 12 8.88 2.13 4.79
N PRO A 13 8.13 2.84 5.64
CA PRO A 13 6.87 2.32 6.19
C PRO A 13 5.85 1.98 5.09
N LEU A 14 5.70 2.88 4.11
CA LEU A 14 4.83 2.65 2.95
C LEU A 14 5.33 1.46 2.11
N CYS A 15 6.63 1.39 1.84
CA CYS A 15 7.22 0.26 1.13
C CYS A 15 6.96 -1.06 1.87
N ARG A 16 7.08 -1.11 3.20
CA ARG A 16 6.77 -2.32 3.97
C ARG A 16 5.29 -2.70 3.88
N ALA A 17 4.39 -1.72 3.92
CA ALA A 17 2.96 -1.97 3.76
C ALA A 17 2.60 -2.55 2.38
N MET A 18 3.34 -2.20 1.32
CA MET A 18 3.13 -2.77 -0.03
C MET A 18 3.42 -4.27 -0.14
N PHE A 19 4.07 -4.87 0.86
CA PHE A 19 4.42 -6.30 0.88
C PHE A 19 3.79 -7.03 2.08
N ILE A 20 2.75 -6.45 2.71
CA ILE A 20 2.06 -7.09 3.83
C ILE A 20 1.25 -8.32 3.41
N GLU A 21 0.88 -8.39 2.13
CA GLU A 21 0.29 -9.55 1.47
C GLU A 21 0.94 -9.74 0.09
N THR A 22 0.57 -10.82 -0.60
CA THR A 22 1.10 -11.18 -1.92
C THR A 22 0.84 -10.08 -2.95
N ASN A 23 1.89 -9.63 -3.62
CA ASN A 23 1.77 -8.71 -4.74
C ASN A 23 0.97 -9.35 -5.89
N PRO A 24 0.12 -8.58 -6.61
CA PRO A 24 -0.04 -7.12 -6.55
C PRO A 24 -1.19 -6.62 -5.66
N LEU A 25 -1.66 -7.41 -4.68
CA LEU A 25 -2.88 -7.09 -3.92
C LEU A 25 -2.78 -5.79 -3.09
N PRO A 26 -1.69 -5.51 -2.35
CA PRO A 26 -1.58 -4.26 -1.58
C PRO A 26 -1.55 -3.01 -2.46
N VAL A 27 -0.74 -2.99 -3.52
CA VAL A 27 -0.65 -1.81 -4.41
C VAL A 27 -1.97 -1.55 -5.13
N LYS A 28 -2.67 -2.61 -5.57
CA LYS A 28 -3.99 -2.45 -6.16
C LYS A 28 -5.00 -1.95 -5.12
N THR A 29 -4.97 -2.45 -3.89
CA THR A 29 -5.86 -1.93 -2.84
C THR A 29 -5.59 -0.44 -2.56
N ALA A 30 -4.31 -0.04 -2.48
CA ALA A 30 -3.92 1.35 -2.27
C ALA A 30 -4.44 2.28 -3.38
N LEU A 31 -4.18 1.92 -4.65
CA LEU A 31 -4.64 2.70 -5.78
C LEU A 31 -6.17 2.79 -5.84
N ALA A 32 -6.89 1.74 -5.43
CA ALA A 32 -8.36 1.75 -5.40
C ALA A 32 -8.88 2.71 -4.33
N ARG A 33 -8.23 2.73 -3.15
CA ARG A 33 -8.51 3.69 -2.06
C ARG A 33 -8.23 5.12 -2.47
N MET A 34 -7.19 5.35 -3.27
CA MET A 34 -6.84 6.66 -3.84
C MET A 34 -7.77 7.09 -5.00
N GLY A 35 -8.78 6.30 -5.35
CA GLY A 35 -9.69 6.60 -6.46
C GLY A 35 -9.06 6.44 -7.85
N MET A 36 -7.90 5.80 -7.96
CA MET A 36 -7.14 5.66 -9.21
C MET A 36 -7.48 4.39 -9.99
N LEU A 37 -8.09 3.38 -9.36
CA LEU A 37 -8.73 2.26 -10.05
C LEU A 37 -10.03 1.82 -9.37
N LYS A 38 -10.81 1.01 -10.08
CA LYS A 38 -11.92 0.25 -9.51
C LYS A 38 -11.40 -0.94 -8.70
N LYS A 39 -12.07 -1.27 -7.58
CA LYS A 39 -11.76 -2.44 -6.74
C LYS A 39 -12.17 -3.75 -7.45
N GLU A 40 -11.39 -4.18 -8.44
CA GLU A 40 -11.64 -5.38 -9.23
C GLU A 40 -10.50 -6.40 -9.11
N TRP A 41 -10.78 -7.51 -8.42
CA TRP A 41 -9.83 -8.62 -8.24
C TRP A 41 -10.25 -9.78 -9.14
N ARG A 42 -9.33 -10.22 -10.02
CA ARG A 42 -9.51 -11.46 -10.78
C ARG A 42 -8.92 -12.60 -9.97
N LEU A 43 -9.63 -13.71 -9.93
CA LEU A 43 -9.14 -14.94 -9.32
C LEU A 43 -7.75 -15.31 -9.88
N PRO A 44 -6.84 -15.84 -9.05
CA PRO A 44 -7.05 -16.32 -7.68
C PRO A 44 -6.93 -15.25 -6.59
N LEU A 45 -6.84 -13.97 -6.94
CA LEU A 45 -6.79 -12.89 -5.94
C LEU A 45 -8.17 -12.73 -5.30
N ASP A 46 -8.29 -13.15 -4.05
CA ASP A 46 -9.36 -12.75 -3.15
C ASP A 46 -8.93 -11.46 -2.45
N GLY A 47 -9.88 -10.59 -2.08
CA GLY A 47 -9.57 -9.28 -1.52
C GLY A 47 -8.60 -9.32 -0.32
N MET A 48 -7.99 -8.17 -0.02
CA MET A 48 -7.05 -8.05 1.09
C MET A 48 -7.73 -8.28 2.44
N GLN A 49 -7.04 -8.90 3.40
CA GLN A 49 -7.58 -9.08 4.74
C GLN A 49 -7.86 -7.73 5.39
N LYS A 50 -8.98 -7.59 6.10
CA LYS A 50 -9.43 -6.30 6.67
C LYS A 50 -8.39 -5.67 7.60
N GLU A 51 -7.68 -6.49 8.36
CA GLU A 51 -6.62 -6.07 9.28
C GLU A 51 -5.42 -5.50 8.52
N ASN A 52 -5.10 -6.08 7.37
CA ASN A 52 -4.01 -5.62 6.51
C ASN A 52 -4.43 -4.40 5.68
N GLU A 53 -5.69 -4.31 5.22
CA GLU A 53 -6.23 -3.09 4.60
C GLU A 53 -6.08 -1.88 5.54
N LYS A 54 -6.41 -2.03 6.84
CA LYS A 54 -6.24 -0.94 7.83
C LYS A 54 -4.79 -0.51 8.01
N LYS A 55 -3.85 -1.46 8.02
CA LYS A 55 -2.40 -1.16 8.12
C LYS A 55 -1.90 -0.44 6.87
N LEU A 56 -2.36 -0.84 5.69
CA LEU A 56 -2.06 -0.19 4.42
C LEU A 56 -2.63 1.24 4.38
N GLU A 57 -3.88 1.43 4.78
CA GLU A 57 -4.53 2.74 4.86
C GLU A 57 -3.80 3.68 5.82
N LYS A 58 -3.40 3.19 7.00
CA LYS A 58 -2.57 3.96 7.91
C LYS A 58 -1.24 4.38 7.27
N ALA A 59 -0.55 3.48 6.58
CA ALA A 59 0.73 3.80 5.93
C ALA A 59 0.58 4.84 4.80
N LEU A 60 -0.56 4.82 4.09
CA LEU A 60 -0.90 5.82 3.08
C LEU A 60 -1.19 7.19 3.71
N LEU A 61 -1.98 7.24 4.79
CA LEU A 61 -2.27 8.46 5.56
C LEU A 61 -0.99 9.06 6.16
N ASP A 62 -0.16 8.25 6.82
CA ASP A 62 1.12 8.69 7.42
C ASP A 62 2.08 9.28 6.37
N TYR A 63 2.01 8.81 5.11
CA TYR A 63 2.82 9.30 4.00
C TYR A 63 2.17 10.48 3.25
N GLY A 64 0.87 10.72 3.44
CA GLY A 64 0.09 11.81 2.83
C GLY A 64 -0.48 11.51 1.44
N LEU A 65 -0.88 10.25 1.18
CA LEU A 65 -1.51 9.83 -0.09
C LEU A 65 -3.02 9.61 -0.01
N LEU A 66 -3.55 9.50 1.20
CA LEU A 66 -4.98 9.55 1.53
C LEU A 66 -5.19 10.70 2.50
#